data_AF-A0A7X9J9J8-F1
#
_entry.id   AF-A0A7X9J9J8-F1
#
_cell.length_a   1.000
_cell.length_b   1.000
_cell.length_c   1.000
_cell.angle_alpha   90.00
_cell.angle_beta   90.00
_cell.angle_gamma   90.00
#
_symmetry.space_group_name_H-M   'P 1'
#
loop_
_entity.id
_entity.type
_entity.pdbx_description
1 polymer ?
#
loop_
_entity_poly.entity_id
_entity_poly.type
_entity_poly.pdbx_seq_one_letter_code
_entity_poly.pdbx_strand_id
1 'polypeptide(L)'
;MTLASVFFGLVIASIPACLANFLFAGNGRKLLVLNLFAWVGFFAGQAVAMWRGWSFLKTGPLILGIDLLFCLAFIALGYWLTNFQPVKR
;
A
#
# COMPACT_ATOMS: atom_id res chain seq x y z
N MET A 1 -6.93 -3.85 -16.10
CA MET A 1 -5.64 -3.12 -16.08
C MET A 1 -4.72 -3.75 -17.12
N THR A 2 -3.78 -3.00 -17.70
CA THR A 2 -2.71 -3.57 -18.55
C THR A 2 -1.57 -4.10 -17.68
N LEU A 3 -0.74 -5.00 -18.21
CA LEU A 3 0.39 -5.56 -17.46
C LEU A 3 1.37 -4.48 -16.99
N ALA A 4 1.66 -3.49 -17.84
CA ALA A 4 2.54 -2.37 -17.52
C ALA A 4 2.04 -1.57 -16.29
N SER A 5 0.72 -1.41 -16.16
CA SER A 5 0.12 -0.67 -15.05
C SER A 5 0.17 -1.42 -13.72
N VAL A 6 0.17 -2.75 -13.75
CA VAL A 6 0.38 -3.57 -12.55
C VAL A 6 1.81 -3.38 -12.04
N PHE A 7 2.81 -3.46 -12.92
CA PHE A 7 4.20 -3.20 -12.55
C PHE A 7 4.41 -1.77 -12.03
N PHE A 8 3.83 -0.79 -12.71
CA PHE A 8 3.90 0.60 -12.27
C PHE A 8 3.27 0.77 -10.88
N GLY A 9 2.09 0.19 -10.64
CA GLY A 9 1.42 0.21 -9.35
C GLY A 9 2.25 -0.41 -8.23
N LEU A 10 2.93 -1.54 -8.48
CA LEU A 10 3.84 -2.16 -7.51
C LEU A 10 5.01 -1.25 -7.13
N VAL A 11 5.63 -0.59 -8.12
CA VAL A 11 6.74 0.35 -7.86
C VAL A 11 6.23 1.54 -7.05
N ILE A 12 5.10 2.13 -7.45
CA ILE A 12 4.51 3.28 -6.75
C ILE A 12 4.12 2.93 -5.32
N ALA A 13 3.50 1.76 -5.08
CA ALA A 13 3.10 1.31 -3.75
C ALA A 13 4.30 1.01 -2.84
N SER A 14 5.45 0.64 -3.40
CA SER A 14 6.66 0.34 -2.63
C SER A 14 7.32 1.60 -2.05
N ILE A 15 7.15 2.77 -2.69
CA ILE A 15 7.69 4.06 -2.22
C ILE A 15 7.17 4.43 -0.82
N PRO A 16 5.84 4.54 -0.57
CA PRO A 16 5.32 4.89 0.75
C PRO A 16 5.58 3.79 1.79
N ALA A 17 5.64 2.51 1.40
CA ALA A 17 6.05 1.43 2.31
C ALA A 17 7.50 1.59 2.80
N CYS A 18 8.42 1.90 1.88
CA CYS A 18 9.82 2.14 2.21
C CYS A 18 9.98 3.39 3.08
N LEU A 19 9.27 4.48 2.71
CA LEU A 19 9.24 5.70 3.50
C LEU A 19 8.70 5.47 4.91
N ALA A 20 7.61 4.72 5.07
CA ALA A 20 7.06 4.36 6.38
C ALA A 20 8.06 3.52 7.19
N ASN A 21 8.70 2.51 6.57
CA ASN A 21 9.71 1.72 7.27
C ASN A 21 10.88 2.58 7.75
N PHE A 22 11.30 3.57 6.95
CA PHE A 22 12.37 4.49 7.31
C PHE A 22 11.96 5.43 8.46
N LEU A 23 10.77 6.03 8.38
CA LEU A 23 10.25 6.98 9.39
C LEU A 23 10.01 6.32 10.75
N PHE A 24 9.61 5.05 10.78
CA PHE A 24 9.28 4.35 12.03
C PHE A 24 10.39 3.41 12.53
N ALA A 25 11.63 3.62 12.10
CA ALA A 25 12.80 2.83 12.51
C ALA A 25 12.58 1.31 12.37
N GLY A 26 12.05 0.88 11.22
CA GLY A 26 11.69 -0.51 10.97
C GLY A 26 12.87 -1.40 10.54
N ASN A 27 12.87 -2.66 10.99
CA ASN A 27 13.83 -3.69 10.57
C ASN A 27 13.48 -4.24 9.17
N GLY A 28 14.41 -4.94 8.51
CA GLY A 28 14.17 -5.56 7.18
C GLY A 28 12.95 -6.50 7.13
N ARG A 29 12.60 -7.16 8.23
CA ARG A 29 11.34 -7.95 8.33
C ARG A 29 10.09 -7.06 8.29
N LYS A 30 10.11 -5.90 8.96
CA LYS A 30 9.00 -4.94 8.95
C LYS A 30 8.81 -4.37 7.55
N LEU A 31 9.90 -4.10 6.82
CA LEU A 31 9.86 -3.63 5.44
C LEU A 31 9.07 -4.60 4.53
N LEU A 32 9.37 -5.90 4.60
CA LEU A 32 8.66 -6.90 3.79
C LEU A 32 7.17 -6.93 4.09
N VAL A 33 6.79 -6.92 5.37
CA VAL A 33 5.37 -6.91 5.78
C VAL A 33 4.68 -5.64 5.31
N LEU A 34 5.27 -4.47 5.53
CA LEU A 34 4.70 -3.19 5.11
C LEU A 34 4.57 -3.09 3.58
N ASN A 35 5.53 -3.63 2.83
CA ASN A 35 5.49 -3.65 1.38
C ASN A 35 4.35 -4.54 0.85
N LEU A 36 4.15 -5.73 1.42
CA LEU A 36 3.02 -6.59 1.08
C LEU A 36 1.68 -5.91 1.40
N PHE A 37 1.56 -5.27 2.56
CA PHE A 37 0.37 -4.52 2.93
C PHE A 37 0.11 -3.34 1.99
N ALA A 38 1.15 -2.60 1.60
CA ALA A 38 1.05 -1.50 0.65
C ALA A 38 0.55 -1.97 -0.72
N TRP A 39 1.07 -3.09 -1.24
CA TRP A 39 0.62 -3.66 -2.50
C TRP A 39 -0.86 -4.07 -2.43
N VAL A 40 -1.26 -4.77 -1.37
CA VAL A 40 -2.66 -5.17 -1.17
C VAL A 40 -3.56 -3.94 -1.07
N GLY A 41 -3.19 -2.94 -0.28
CA GLY A 41 -3.94 -1.70 -0.16
C GLY A 41 -4.08 -0.97 -1.49
N PHE A 42 -2.99 -0.85 -2.25
CA PHE A 42 -2.98 -0.17 -3.53
C PHE A 42 -3.92 -0.84 -4.54
N PHE A 43 -3.84 -2.16 -4.70
CA PHE A 43 -4.75 -2.89 -5.61
C PHE A 43 -6.19 -2.95 -5.10
N ALA A 44 -6.41 -2.99 -3.79
CA ALA A 44 -7.74 -2.90 -3.21
C ALA A 44 -8.37 -1.53 -3.50
N GLY A 45 -7.61 -0.44 -3.37
CA GLY A 45 -8.03 0.90 -3.74
C GLY A 45 -8.45 0.97 -5.21
N GLN A 46 -7.64 0.41 -6.11
CA GLN A 46 -7.94 0.37 -7.54
C GLN A 46 -9.23 -0.40 -7.82
N ALA A 47 -9.43 -1.57 -7.20
CA ALA A 47 -10.64 -2.36 -7.35
C ALA A 47 -11.89 -1.60 -6.86
N VAL A 48 -11.80 -0.95 -5.70
CA VAL A 48 -12.89 -0.13 -5.14
C VAL A 48 -13.18 1.07 -6.05
N ALA A 49 -12.15 1.75 -6.52
CA ALA A 49 -12.30 2.91 -7.40
C ALA A 49 -12.97 2.54 -8.73
N MET A 50 -12.56 1.42 -9.33
CA MET A 50 -13.20 0.89 -10.54
C MET A 50 -14.65 0.50 -10.30
N TRP A 51 -14.95 -0.14 -9.16
CA TRP A 51 -16.32 -0.55 -8.82
C TRP A 51 -17.24 0.66 -8.58
N ARG A 52 -16.73 1.71 -7.93
CA ARG A 52 -17.50 2.92 -7.63
C ARG A 52 -17.53 3.93 -8.78
N GLY A 53 -16.77 3.69 -9.85
CA GLY A 53 -16.61 4.63 -10.96
C GLY A 53 -15.84 5.90 -10.58
N TRP A 54 -15.01 5.85 -9.55
CA TRP A 54 -14.21 6.99 -9.11
C TRP A 54 -13.03 7.23 -10.05
N SER A 55 -12.71 8.51 -10.33
CA SER A 55 -11.66 8.92 -11.27
C SER A 55 -10.67 9.91 -10.67
N PHE A 56 -10.60 9.99 -9.34
CA PHE A 56 -9.75 10.93 -8.63
C PHE A 56 -8.26 10.66 -8.91
N LEU A 57 -7.57 11.66 -9.47
CA LEU A 57 -6.15 11.61 -9.83
C LEU A 57 -5.82 10.39 -10.72
N LYS A 58 -6.59 10.24 -11.80
CA LYS A 58 -6.41 9.15 -12.78
C LYS A 58 -5.17 9.39 -13.64
N THR A 59 -4.30 8.40 -13.74
CA THR A 59 -3.10 8.41 -14.60
C THR A 59 -3.10 7.17 -15.47
N GLY A 60 -3.45 7.36 -16.74
CA GLY A 60 -3.70 6.24 -17.65
C GLY A 60 -4.82 5.34 -17.12
N PRO A 61 -4.59 4.03 -16.95
CA PRO A 61 -5.57 3.10 -16.40
C PRO A 61 -5.56 3.01 -14.85
N LEU A 62 -4.64 3.70 -14.16
CA LEU A 62 -4.57 3.71 -12.69
C LEU A 62 -5.33 4.89 -12.09
N ILE A 63 -5.92 4.69 -10.91
CA ILE A 63 -6.67 5.73 -10.18
C ILE A 63 -5.86 6.09 -8.93
N LEU A 64 -4.70 6.70 -9.17
CA LEU A 64 -3.64 6.88 -8.17
C LEU A 64 -4.13 7.51 -6.88
N GLY A 65 -5.08 8.43 -6.93
CA GLY A 65 -5.55 9.12 -5.73
C GLY A 65 -6.15 8.16 -4.71
N ILE A 66 -7.06 7.27 -5.15
CA ILE A 66 -7.69 6.30 -4.25
C ILE A 66 -6.74 5.14 -3.94
N ASP A 67 -5.93 4.74 -4.91
CA ASP A 67 -4.93 3.68 -4.72
C ASP A 67 -3.94 4.08 -3.61
N LEU A 68 -3.47 5.34 -3.59
CA LEU A 68 -2.60 5.88 -2.55
C LEU A 68 -3.30 5.98 -1.19
N LEU A 69 -4.57 6.39 -1.15
CA LEU A 69 -5.32 6.46 0.12
C LEU A 69 -5.45 5.08 0.77
N PHE A 70 -5.82 4.06 -0.01
CA PHE A 70 -5.90 2.70 0.50
C PHE A 70 -4.52 2.12 0.82
N CYS A 71 -3.50 2.42 0.02
CA CYS A 71 -2.12 2.04 0.29
C CYS A 71 -1.67 2.55 1.67
N LEU A 72 -1.86 3.84 1.95
CA LEU A 72 -1.53 4.44 3.25
C LEU A 72 -2.33 3.82 4.40
N ALA A 73 -3.63 3.58 4.20
CA ALA A 73 -4.49 2.94 5.20
C ALA A 73 -3.98 1.53 5.54
N PHE A 74 -3.61 0.72 4.55
CA PHE A 74 -3.08 -0.62 4.77
C PHE A 74 -1.67 -0.62 5.36
N ILE A 75 -0.81 0.34 4.99
CA ILE A 75 0.50 0.51 5.63
C ILE A 75 0.30 0.80 7.12
N ALA A 76 -0.64 1.68 7.48
CA ALA A 76 -0.95 1.96 8.88
C ALA A 76 -1.43 0.70 9.63
N LEU A 77 -2.28 -0.11 9.00
CA LEU A 77 -2.72 -1.40 9.54
C LEU A 77 -1.57 -2.40 9.71
N GLY A 78 -0.70 -2.53 8.71
CA GLY A 78 0.47 -3.41 8.75
C GLY A 78 1.47 -2.96 9.82
N TYR A 79 1.66 -1.65 9.98
CA TYR A 79 2.48 -1.08 11.04
C TYR A 79 1.91 -1.39 12.42
N TRP A 80 0.60 -1.17 12.60
CA TRP A 80 -0.11 -1.49 13.83
C TRP A 80 0.09 -2.97 14.19
N LEU A 81 -0.19 -3.89 13.25
CA LEU A 81 -0.05 -5.33 13.44
C LEU A 81 1.37 -5.76 13.83
N THR A 82 2.39 -5.12 13.24
CA THR A 82 3.80 -5.46 13.48
C THR A 82 4.29 -4.98 14.85
N ASN A 83 3.62 -4.00 15.46
CA ASN A 83 3.97 -3.50 16.79
C ASN A 83 3.20 -4.18 17.92
N PHE A 84 2.23 -5.07 17.63
CA PHE A 84 1.70 -5.97 18.65
C PHE A 84 2.79 -6.92 19.13
N GLN A 85 3.31 -6.65 20.32
CA GLN A 85 4.08 -7.64 21.05
C GLN A 85 3.11 -8.47 21.87
N PRO A 86 2.96 -9.78 21.61
CA PRO A 86 2.27 -10.65 22.54
C PRO A 86 3.08 -10.63 23.84
N VAL A 87 2.40 -10.36 24.97
CA VAL A 87 2.99 -10.50 26.31
C VAL A 87 3.51 -11.94 26.41
N LYS A 88 4.83 -12.12 26.37
CA LYS A 88 5.45 -13.42 26.63
C LYS A 88 5.10 -13.81 28.06
N ARG A 89 4.23 -14.83 28.20
CA ARG A 89 4.04 -15.57 29.45
C ARG A 89 5.12 -16.64 29.56
#